data_AF-A0A358A1T8-F1
#
_entry.id   AF-A0A358A1T8-F1
#
_cell.length_a   1.000
_cell.length_b   1.000
_cell.length_c   1.000
_cell.angle_alpha   90.00
_cell.angle_beta   90.00
_cell.angle_gamma   90.00
#
_symmetry.space_group_name_H-M   'P 1'
#
loop_
_entity.id
_entity.type
_entity.pdbx_description
1 polymer ?
#
loop_
_entity_poly.entity_id
_entity_poly.type
_entity_poly.pdbx_seq_one_letter_code
_entity_poly.pdbx_strand_id
1 'polypeptide(L)' 'MTSMLPYAAFDADNHYYEAESAFPRHVDPKMHKRCMQWAQIDGR' A
#
# COMPACT_ATOMS: atom_id res chain seq x y z
N MET A 1 -30.79 16.83 -4.30
CA MET A 1 -30.22 17.20 -5.61
C MET A 1 -28.96 16.38 -5.81
N THR A 2 -28.88 15.54 -6.83
CA THR A 2 -27.71 14.71 -7.10
C THR A 2 -26.74 15.47 -8.02
N SER A 3 -25.52 15.72 -7.53
CA SER A 3 -24.45 16.42 -8.26
C SER A 3 -23.68 15.45 -9.17
N MET A 4 -24.40 14.79 -10.09
CA MET A 4 -23.78 13.87 -11.04
C MET A 4 -23.21 14.63 -12.23
N LEU A 5 -21.97 14.32 -12.60
CA LEU A 5 -21.35 14.87 -13.82
C LEU A 5 -21.90 14.14 -15.06
N PRO A 6 -22.00 14.80 -16.23
CA PRO A 6 -22.49 14.17 -17.46
C PRO A 6 -21.42 13.28 -18.14
N TYR A 7 -20.30 13.03 -17.46
CA TYR A 7 -19.19 12.20 -17.93
C TYR A 7 -18.57 11.45 -16.74
N ALA A 8 -17.88 10.35 -17.03
CA ALA A 8 -17.07 9.66 -16.04
C ALA A 8 -15.83 10.51 -15.71
N ALA A 9 -15.67 10.90 -14.45
CA ALA A 9 -14.46 11.55 -14.00
C ALA A 9 -13.31 10.54 -13.94
N PHE A 10 -12.10 11.03 -14.19
CA PHE A 10 -10.87 10.29 -13.92
C PHE A 10 -10.37 10.66 -12.52
N ASP A 11 -10.14 9.67 -11.68
CA ASP A 11 -9.54 9.88 -10.37
C ASP A 11 -8.02 9.68 -10.48
N ALA A 12 -7.30 10.78 -10.29
CA ALA A 12 -5.86 10.85 -10.49
C ALA A 12 -5.06 10.30 -9.31
N ASP A 13 -5.70 9.86 -8.21
CA ASP A 13 -5.00 9.54 -6.98
C ASP A 13 -5.57 8.32 -6.24
N ASN A 14 -5.65 7.19 -6.95
CA ASN A 14 -6.05 5.92 -6.34
C ASN A 14 -4.86 5.21 -5.68
N HIS A 15 -5.09 4.69 -4.48
CA HIS A 15 -4.12 3.90 -3.73
C HIS A 15 -4.65 2.48 -3.47
N TYR A 16 -3.78 1.49 -3.54
CA TYR A 16 -4.10 0.11 -3.17
C TYR A 16 -3.45 -0.24 -1.84
N TYR A 17 -4.06 -1.18 -1.11
CA TYR A 17 -3.42 -1.77 0.06
C TYR A 17 -2.41 -2.83 -0.38
N GLU A 18 -1.20 -2.69 0.11
CA GLU A 18 -0.11 -3.60 -0.22
C GLU A 18 -0.30 -4.96 0.45
N ALA A 19 0.17 -6.00 -0.23
CA ALA A 19 0.40 -7.28 0.42
C ALA A 19 1.54 -7.13 1.45
N GLU A 20 1.50 -7.89 2.54
CA GLU A 20 2.57 -7.88 3.57
C GLU A 20 3.98 -8.15 3.00
N SER A 21 4.05 -8.91 1.89
CA SER A 21 5.30 -9.23 1.22
C SER A 21 5.75 -8.18 0.20
N ALA A 22 5.00 -7.10 -0.03
CA ALA A 22 5.28 -6.12 -1.09
C ALA A 22 6.71 -5.57 -1.01
N PHE A 23 7.21 -5.33 0.20
CA PHE A 23 8.54 -4.80 0.45
C PHE A 23 9.65 -5.86 0.48
N PRO A 24 9.53 -6.98 1.22
CA PRO A 24 10.60 -7.97 1.28
C PRO A 24 10.72 -8.85 0.03
N ARG A 25 9.69 -9.01 -0.82
CA ARG A 25 9.68 -10.04 -1.88
C ARG A 25 10.83 -9.95 -2.88
N HIS A 26 11.31 -8.74 -3.18
CA HIS A 26 12.32 -8.50 -4.23
C HIS A 26 13.52 -7.68 -3.75
N VAL A 27 13.64 -7.45 -2.44
CA VAL A 27 14.80 -6.76 -1.89
C VAL A 27 15.99 -7.73 -1.83
N ASP A 28 17.22 -7.22 -1.98
CA ASP A 28 18.43 -8.06 -1.82
C ASP A 28 18.39 -8.76 -0.45
N PRO A 29 18.62 -10.09 -0.36
CA PRO A 29 18.64 -10.83 0.90
C PRO A 29 19.50 -10.20 2.00
N LYS A 30 20.62 -9.56 1.64
CA LYS A 30 21.52 -8.88 2.59
C LYS A 30 20.91 -7.59 3.17
N MET A 31 19.89 -7.05 2.51
CA MET A 31 19.23 -5.79 2.87
C MET A 31 17.86 -5.99 3.54
N HIS A 32 17.36 -7.23 3.63
CA HIS A 32 16.03 -7.54 4.17
C HIS A 32 15.75 -6.93 5.56
N LYS A 33 16.75 -6.91 6.45
CA LYS A 33 16.61 -6.35 7.80
C LYS A 33 16.55 -4.83 7.85
N ARG A 34 16.73 -4.15 6.72
CA ARG A 34 16.70 -2.70 6.57
C ARG A 34 15.45 -2.21 5.84
N CYS A 35 14.56 -3.12 5.45
CA CYS A 35 13.29 -2.81 4.80
C CYS A 35 12.14 -2.81 5.83
N MET A 36 10.93 -2.46 5.38
CA MET A 36 9.73 -2.45 6.22
C MET A 36 9.45 -3.85 6.77
N GLN A 37 9.15 -3.92 8.05
CA GLN A 37 8.85 -5.14 8.79
C GLN A 37 7.65 -4.91 9.68
N TRP A 38 6.83 -5.94 9.82
CA TRP A 38 5.79 -5.96 10.85
C TRP A 38 6.43 -6.04 12.22
N ALA A 39 5.94 -5.22 13.13
CA ALA A 39 6.28 -5.28 14.53
C ALA A 39 5.00 -5.56 15.32
N GLN A 40 5.10 -6.43 16.32
CA GLN A 40 4.04 -6.61 17.29
C GLN A 40 4.36 -5.73 18.50
N ILE A 41 3.50 -4.79 18.81
CA ILE A 41 3.63 -3.84 19.91
C ILE A 41 2.46 -4.09 20.86
N ASP A 42 2.76 -4.37 22.14
CA ASP A 42 1.76 -4.70 23.16
C ASP A 42 0.81 -5.85 22.78
N GLY A 43 1.33 -6.83 22.02
CA GLY A 43 0.57 -7.98 21.56
C GLY A 43 -0.28 -7.73 20.31
N ARG A 44 -0.14 -6.58 19.62
CA ARG A 44 -0.82 -6.27 18.35
C ARG A 44 0.14 -5.87 17.25
#